data_AF-A0A2E2D0F6-F1
#
_entry.id   AF-A0A2E2D0F6-F1
#
_cell.length_a   1.000
_cell.length_b   1.000
_cell.length_c   1.000
_cell.angle_alpha   90.00
_cell.angle_beta   90.00
_cell.angle_gamma   90.00
#
_symmetry.space_group_name_H-M   'P 1'
#
loop_
_entity.id
_entity.type
_entity.pdbx_description
1 polymer ?
#
loop_
_entity_poly.entity_id
_entity_poly.type
_entity_poly.pdbx_seq_one_letter_code
_entity_poly.pdbx_strand_id
1 'polypeptide(L)'
;MKAIDNVIDNLESFINKQTNKVKQRVRNKAVKNAETALIFAGRKLHDLTPEEWEHIVAEEEIAVWEKYKKGGLISAIGIAFWGMP
;
A
#
# COMPACT_ATOMS: atom_id res chain seq x y z
N MET A 1 -11.72 19.36 2.16
CA MET A 1 -10.44 19.48 1.44
C MET A 1 -9.24 19.34 2.37
N LYS A 2 -9.00 20.24 3.34
CA LYS A 2 -7.80 20.24 4.23
C LYS A 2 -7.46 18.94 4.98
N ALA A 3 -8.43 18.06 5.28
CA ALA A 3 -8.17 16.83 6.02
C ALA A 3 -7.57 15.71 5.15
N ILE A 4 -7.90 15.67 3.85
CA ILE A 4 -7.43 14.64 2.92
C ILE A 4 -5.98 14.92 2.51
N ASP A 5 -5.68 16.18 2.19
CA ASP A 5 -4.33 16.64 1.83
C ASP A 5 -3.32 16.29 2.93
N ASN A 6 -3.70 16.51 4.19
CA ASN A 6 -2.86 16.24 5.36
C ASN A 6 -2.58 14.74 5.58
N VAL A 7 -3.48 13.84 5.14
CA VAL A 7 -3.29 12.39 5.22
C VAL A 7 -2.33 11.89 4.14
N ILE A 8 -2.46 12.39 2.92
CA ILE A 8 -1.60 12.05 1.78
C ILE A 8 -0.16 12.51 2.07
N ASP A 9 0.02 13.76 2.50
CA ASP A 9 1.32 14.32 2.87
C ASP A 9 2.00 13.51 3.99
N ASN A 10 1.20 13.03 4.95
CA ASN A 10 1.70 12.20 6.04
C ASN A 10 2.14 10.81 5.55
N LEU A 11 1.39 10.21 4.62
CA LEU A 11 1.73 8.92 4.02
C LEU A 11 3.01 9.02 3.20
N GLU A 12 3.14 10.04 2.35
CA GLU A 12 4.36 10.28 1.57
C GLU A 12 5.57 10.46 2.46
N SER A 13 5.46 11.27 3.53
CA SER A 13 6.55 11.45 4.50
C SER A 13 6.97 10.13 5.17
N PHE A 14 6.00 9.23 5.41
CA PHE A 14 6.25 7.92 6.00
C PHE A 14 6.97 6.99 5.00
N ILE A 15 6.50 6.97 3.75
CA ILE A 15 7.09 6.18 2.66
C ILE A 15 8.54 6.61 2.41
N ASN A 16 8.79 7.93 2.38
CA ASN A 16 10.11 8.48 2.11
C ASN A 16 11.16 8.08 3.15
N LYS A 17 10.76 7.78 4.38
CA LYS A 17 11.63 7.28 5.45
C LYS A 17 11.98 5.79 5.32
N GLN A 18 11.28 5.03 4.46
CA GLN A 18 11.51 3.60 4.29
C GLN A 18 12.66 3.32 3.34
N THR A 19 13.34 2.18 3.56
CA THR A 19 14.41 1.72 2.65
C THR A 19 13.85 1.30 1.29
N ASN A 20 14.68 1.38 0.24
CA ASN A 20 14.32 0.92 -1.10
C ASN A 20 13.87 -0.56 -1.12
N LYS A 21 14.42 -1.39 -0.23
CA LYS A 21 14.00 -2.79 -0.07
C LYS A 21 12.56 -2.91 0.41
N VAL A 22 12.14 -2.07 1.35
CA VAL A 22 10.75 -2.05 1.84
C VAL A 22 9.83 -1.51 0.74
N LYS A 23 10.20 -0.41 0.08
CA LYS A 23 9.44 0.15 -1.05
C LYS A 23 9.23 -0.88 -2.16
N GLN A 24 10.28 -1.59 -2.56
CA GLN A 24 10.18 -2.66 -3.56
C GLN A 24 9.25 -3.80 -3.13
N ARG A 25 9.28 -4.21 -1.85
CA ARG A 25 8.36 -5.24 -1.34
C ARG A 25 6.91 -4.78 -1.40
N VAL A 26 6.65 -3.51 -1.07
CA VAL A 26 5.30 -2.93 -1.14
C VAL A 26 4.82 -2.87 -2.59
N ARG A 27 5.63 -2.36 -3.53
CA ARG A 27 5.31 -2.39 -4.97
C ARG A 27 5.05 -3.81 -5.48
N ASN A 28 5.90 -4.78 -5.13
CA ASN A 28 5.71 -6.19 -5.53
C ASN A 28 4.40 -6.77 -4.96
N LYS A 29 4.02 -6.38 -3.74
CA LYS A 29 2.75 -6.80 -3.14
C LYS A 29 1.56 -6.14 -3.82
N ALA A 30 1.68 -4.86 -4.17
CA ALA A 30 0.66 -4.12 -4.90
C ALA A 30 0.41 -4.73 -6.29
N VAL A 31 1.47 -5.07 -7.03
CA VAL A 31 1.37 -5.79 -8.32
C VAL A 31 0.58 -7.09 -8.17
N LYS A 32 0.94 -7.93 -7.19
CA LYS A 32 0.24 -9.20 -6.96
C LYS A 32 -1.23 -9.01 -6.58
N ASN A 33 -1.55 -7.98 -5.80
CA ASN A 33 -2.93 -7.67 -5.46
C ASN A 33 -3.70 -7.19 -6.70
N ALA A 34 -3.10 -6.32 -7.52
CA ALA A 34 -3.69 -5.84 -8.76
C ALA A 34 -3.97 -6.99 -9.73
N GLU A 35 -3.02 -7.90 -9.93
CA GLU A 35 -3.22 -9.14 -10.70
C GLU A 35 -4.40 -9.95 -10.17
N THR A 36 -4.47 -10.11 -8.84
CA THR A 36 -5.56 -10.85 -8.18
C THR A 36 -6.92 -10.15 -8.39
N ALA A 37 -6.96 -8.83 -8.26
CA ALA A 37 -8.17 -8.02 -8.46
C ALA A 37 -8.68 -8.12 -9.91
N LEU A 38 -7.77 -8.13 -10.90
CA LEU A 38 -8.12 -8.33 -12.31
C LEU A 38 -8.72 -9.71 -12.57
N ILE A 39 -8.14 -10.76 -11.96
CA ILE A 39 -8.70 -12.11 -12.04
C ILE A 39 -10.14 -12.14 -11.50
N PHE A 40 -10.38 -11.52 -10.34
CA PHE A 40 -11.72 -11.44 -9.75
C PHE A 40 -12.69 -10.60 -10.60
N ALA A 41 -12.20 -9.57 -11.28
CA ALA A 41 -12.98 -8.76 -12.20
C ALA A 41 -13.22 -9.44 -13.57
N GLY A 42 -12.62 -10.61 -13.82
CA GLY A 42 -12.70 -11.31 -15.09
C GLY A 42 -11.98 -10.61 -16.26
N ARG A 43 -11.08 -9.65 -15.98
CA ARG A 43 -10.30 -8.92 -16.99
C ARG A 43 -8.91 -9.52 -17.13
N LYS A 44 -8.37 -9.57 -18.36
CA LYS A 44 -6.97 -10.00 -18.59
C LYS A 44 -6.05 -8.79 -18.58
N LEU A 45 -4.78 -9.01 -18.19
CA LEU A 45 -3.73 -7.97 -18.22
C LEU A 45 -3.57 -7.34 -19.61
N HIS A 46 -3.79 -8.11 -20.68
CA HIS A 46 -3.67 -7.64 -22.06
C HIS A 46 -4.80 -6.68 -22.49
N ASP A 47 -5.86 -6.58 -21.70
CA ASP A 47 -7.00 -5.70 -21.96
C ASP A 47 -6.77 -4.30 -21.36
N LEU A 48 -5.63 -4.07 -20.68
CA LEU A 48 -5.26 -2.81 -20.06
C LEU A 48 -4.16 -2.11 -20.86
N THR A 49 -4.30 -0.80 -20.99
CA THR A 49 -3.19 0.05 -21.40
C THR A 49 -2.13 0.12 -20.28
N PRO A 50 -0.86 0.46 -20.61
CA PRO A 50 0.18 0.64 -19.59
C PRO A 50 -0.19 1.68 -18.53
N GLU A 51 -0.91 2.74 -18.91
CA GLU A 51 -1.34 3.80 -18.00
C GLU A 51 -2.42 3.31 -17.02
N GLU A 52 -3.42 2.58 -17.51
CA GLU A 52 -4.44 1.96 -16.64
C GLU A 52 -3.81 0.96 -15.67
N TRP A 53 -2.85 0.17 -16.14
CA TRP A 53 -2.12 -0.76 -15.30
C TRP A 53 -1.35 -0.05 -14.18
N GLU A 54 -0.60 1.00 -14.51
CA GLU A 54 0.13 1.78 -13.52
C GLU A 54 -0.82 2.44 -12.51
N HIS A 55 -1.98 2.93 -12.95
CA HIS A 55 -2.98 3.51 -12.07
C HIS A 55 -3.51 2.50 -11.05
N ILE A 56 -3.92 1.31 -11.51
CA ILE A 56 -4.43 0.24 -10.64
C ILE A 56 -3.36 -0.17 -9.62
N VAL A 57 -2.11 -0.33 -10.06
CA VAL A 57 -1.05 -0.71 -9.13
C VAL A 57 -0.75 0.40 -8.13
N ALA A 58 -0.80 1.68 -8.52
CA ALA A 58 -0.61 2.80 -7.61
C ALA A 58 -1.69 2.84 -6.52
N GLU A 59 -2.95 2.57 -6.86
CA GLU A 59 -4.05 2.46 -5.90
C GLU A 59 -3.81 1.32 -4.89
N GLU A 60 -3.43 0.13 -5.39
CA GLU A 60 -3.07 -0.99 -4.54
C GLU A 60 -1.84 -0.70 -3.67
N GLU A 61 -0.88 0.07 -4.18
CA GLU A 61 0.32 0.45 -3.44
C GLU A 61 -0.02 1.35 -2.25
N ILE A 62 -0.91 2.34 -2.45
CA ILE A 62 -1.43 3.18 -1.37
C ILE A 62 -2.13 2.31 -0.31
N ALA A 63 -2.98 1.37 -0.73
CA ALA A 63 -3.69 0.47 0.19
C ALA A 63 -2.74 -0.43 1.00
N VAL A 64 -1.66 -0.92 0.38
CA VAL A 64 -0.63 -1.71 1.06
C VAL A 64 0.14 -0.86 2.07
N TRP A 65 0.51 0.38 1.71
CA TRP A 65 1.19 1.30 2.61
C TRP A 65 0.35 1.67 3.84
N GLU A 66 -0.94 1.90 3.65
CA GLU A 66 -1.86 2.15 4.76
C GLU A 66 -1.92 0.96 5.72
N LYS A 67 -2.05 -0.26 5.19
CA LYS A 67 -2.07 -1.48 6.01
C LYS A 67 -0.76 -1.68 6.75
N TYR A 68 0.37 -1.43 6.10
CA TYR A 68 1.70 -1.53 6.72
C TYR A 68 1.85 -0.53 7.87
N LYS A 69 1.47 0.72 7.65
CA LYS A 69 1.52 1.79 8.68
C LYS A 69 0.59 1.49 9.85
N LYS A 70 -0.66 1.07 9.58
CA LYS A 70 -1.64 0.69 10.61
C LYS A 70 -1.17 -0.54 11.41
N GLY A 71 -0.63 -1.55 10.74
CA GLY A 71 -0.11 -2.77 11.37
C GLY A 71 1.04 -2.48 12.34
N GLY A 72 2.00 -1.64 11.93
CA GLY A 72 3.10 -1.23 12.82
C GLY A 72 2.62 -0.49 14.08
N LEU A 73 1.60 0.35 13.96
CA LEU A 73 0.99 1.03 15.11
C LEU A 73 0.28 0.06 16.04
N ILE A 74 -0.48 -0.89 15.50
CA ILE A 74 -1.17 -1.92 16.30
C ILE A 74 -0.16 -2.78 17.07
N SER A 75 0.92 -3.22 16.40
CA SER A 75 2.00 -3.97 17.05
C SER A 75 2.67 -3.17 18.16
N ALA A 76 2.97 -1.89 17.94
CA ALA A 76 3.58 -1.04 18.96
C ALA A 76 2.68 -0.84 20.19
N ILE A 77 1.36 -0.66 19.99
CA ILE A 77 0.38 -0.55 21.07
C ILE A 77 0.27 -1.86 21.85
N GLY A 78 0.24 -3.01 21.15
CA GLY A 78 0.19 -4.32 21.78
C GLY A 78 1.38 -4.58 22.71
N ILE A 79 2.59 -4.24 22.25
CA ILE A 79 3.81 -4.34 23.07
C ILE A 79 3.74 -3.39 24.28
N ALA A 80 3.38 -2.13 24.06
CA ALA A 80 3.42 -1.10 25.09
C ALA A 80 2.50 -1.35 26.29
N PHE A 81 1.33 -1.96 26.06
CA PHE A 81 0.31 -2.13 27.10
C PHE A 81 0.13 -3.58 27.58
N TRP A 82 0.46 -4.59 26.77
CA TRP A 82 0.24 -6.00 27.11
C TRP A 82 1.49 -6.88 27.07
N GLY A 83 2.65 -6.36 26.66
CA GLY A 83 3.90 -7.14 26.63
C GLY A 83 3.85 -8.38 25.73
N MET A 84 2.90 -8.44 24.79
CA MET A 84 2.83 -9.52 23.80
C MET A 84 3.96 -9.34 22.77
N PRO A 85 4.71 -10.40 22.42
CA PRO A 85 5.71 -10.35 21.36
C PRO A 85 5.12 -10.11 19.97
#